data_AF-A0A2D8C450-F1
#
_entry.id   AF-A0A2D8C450-F1
#
_cell.length_a   1.000
_cell.length_b   1.000
_cell.length_c   1.000
_cell.angle_alpha   90.00
_cell.angle_beta   90.00
_cell.angle_gamma   90.00
#
_symmetry.space_group_name_H-M   'P 1'
#
loop_
_entity.id
_entity.type
_entity.pdbx_description
1 polymer ?
#
loop_
_entity_poly.entity_id
_entity_poly.type
_entity_poly.pdbx_seq_one_letter_code
_entity_poly.pdbx_strand_id
1 'polypeptide(L)'
;MIKTIIALLTLIISLSCSNSQNEGANLIVEDLVTEDVVELVEEDISEAGDEDATEEEEDIPLLVPNECLECKWYFCPPLDSVWQNQICLDICNDPPTLVYESGCQQYMECDPAQYFIESVECTTSSGFPGTQDKVCDKGRIAYTDCETTCTEESCNYVDDDCDGLIDEEQLNQCGDCGIVPAEVCDNIDNNCDGTTDEDLIRACATACGNGYELCDGGIWSSCSAAQPSQEICDGFDNDCDGEVDEELECICTVQDVGVLFPCKEEPLICGEGLKTCECVDDACTEITVTPCFALCHWFPPPDPSTCDPLVGQIVEQEECNNFDENCNQLIDENLVASCYSGPEGTLMQGICVPGIMTCEAGEWGSYIDDEFKVSYCDGEITPQEEICNGLDDNCDGITDYGEEMKETDILFVIDWSGSMNDEISAVLIALNQFAQHYSDEDVLQWGVIRGPIADKMSAPDEYLELTHNLSGFSDFLSSMAALNFVSTIGTTMEMLLDAVYLSISNITTSLPIPIEDLGWRGVVNPGGYGSVVKESSPPLADFKINWREDVDKVIIVFSDERPQSYLVPQITKSALEAAMIATPRLKLYTFSAYSFWTWDEMAIATGGKDFQLTNNPTEMYNSLMEILDEICMEPDDEQ
;
A
#
# COMPACT_ATOMS: atom_id res chain seq x y z
N MET A 1 15.98 -14.06 34.90
CA MET A 1 16.85 -15.26 34.94
C MET A 1 16.09 -16.42 35.58
N ILE A 2 15.73 -17.46 34.81
CA ILE A 2 15.33 -18.82 35.24
C ILE A 2 14.13 -18.96 36.22
N LYS A 3 12.94 -19.30 35.64
CA LYS A 3 12.02 -20.45 35.92
C LYS A 3 11.57 -20.75 37.40
N THR A 4 10.44 -21.40 37.72
CA THR A 4 9.82 -22.57 37.07
C THR A 4 8.36 -22.88 37.54
N ILE A 5 7.44 -23.09 36.58
CA ILE A 5 6.22 -23.96 36.53
C ILE A 5 5.29 -24.15 37.77
N ILE A 6 4.01 -23.80 37.57
CA ILE A 6 2.76 -24.35 38.15
C ILE A 6 1.65 -24.23 37.06
N ALA A 7 0.62 -25.07 36.88
CA ALA A 7 0.41 -26.52 37.10
C ALA A 7 -0.98 -26.95 36.55
N LEU A 8 -1.15 -28.23 36.18
CA LEU A 8 -2.43 -28.93 35.86
C LEU A 8 -3.21 -28.41 34.62
N LEU A 9 -4.15 -29.16 34.01
CA LEU A 9 -4.93 -30.32 34.49
C LEU A 9 -5.08 -31.44 33.43
N THR A 10 -5.51 -32.64 33.84
CA THR A 10 -5.41 -33.89 33.05
C THR A 10 -6.72 -34.70 32.94
N LEU A 11 -6.94 -35.27 31.74
CA LEU A 11 -7.37 -36.68 31.49
C LEU A 11 -8.79 -37.17 31.88
N ILE A 12 -9.49 -37.84 30.94
CA ILE A 12 -10.32 -39.07 31.06
C ILE A 12 -10.90 -39.44 29.65
N ILE A 13 -10.50 -40.54 28.97
CA ILE A 13 -11.12 -41.90 28.95
C ILE A 13 -12.46 -41.92 28.13
N SER A 14 -12.77 -42.80 27.14
CA SER A 14 -12.17 -44.11 26.70
C SER A 14 -12.79 -44.77 25.43
N LEU A 15 -12.03 -45.67 24.77
CA LEU A 15 -12.45 -46.93 24.06
C LEU A 15 -13.38 -46.83 22.79
N SER A 16 -13.32 -47.70 21.76
CA SER A 16 -12.57 -48.96 21.52
C SER A 16 -12.14 -49.15 20.04
N CYS A 17 -11.07 -49.92 19.79
CA CYS A 17 -10.82 -50.59 18.50
C CYS A 17 -11.37 -52.04 18.48
N SER A 18 -11.30 -52.72 17.33
CA SER A 18 -11.34 -54.19 17.26
C SER A 18 -10.46 -54.76 16.13
N ASN A 19 -9.57 -55.68 16.52
CA ASN A 19 -8.54 -56.41 15.75
C ASN A 19 -8.81 -56.72 14.26
N SER A 20 -7.72 -56.73 13.44
CA SER A 20 -7.16 -58.01 12.94
C SER A 20 -5.74 -57.93 12.28
N GLN A 21 -4.72 -58.25 13.08
CA GLN A 21 -3.50 -59.04 12.75
C GLN A 21 -2.47 -58.67 11.64
N ASN A 22 -1.20 -58.72 12.07
CA ASN A 22 0.03 -59.17 11.41
C ASN A 22 0.66 -58.42 10.22
N GLU A 23 1.77 -57.74 10.54
CA GLU A 23 3.12 -57.92 9.97
C GLU A 23 3.21 -58.50 8.54
N GLY A 24 3.48 -57.63 7.56
CA GLY A 24 3.88 -58.04 6.22
C GLY A 24 5.39 -58.29 6.10
N ALA A 25 5.76 -59.31 5.33
CA ALA A 25 7.14 -59.53 4.91
C ALA A 25 7.20 -60.06 3.46
N ASN A 26 7.58 -59.17 2.55
CA ASN A 26 8.40 -59.38 1.34
C ASN A 26 8.17 -60.63 0.46
N LEU A 27 7.74 -60.46 -0.82
CA LEU A 27 8.27 -61.19 -2.01
C LEU A 27 7.58 -60.78 -3.36
N ILE A 28 8.41 -60.56 -4.41
CA ILE A 28 8.27 -60.92 -5.87
C ILE A 28 7.01 -60.39 -6.64
N VAL A 29 7.07 -59.51 -7.66
CA VAL A 29 7.69 -59.51 -9.04
C VAL A 29 6.88 -60.32 -10.09
N GLU A 30 6.89 -59.87 -11.35
CA GLU A 30 6.35 -60.45 -12.62
C GLU A 30 4.84 -60.23 -12.92
N ASP A 31 4.37 -59.95 -14.16
CA ASP A 31 4.98 -59.52 -15.45
C ASP A 31 3.86 -59.16 -16.50
N LEU A 32 4.25 -58.79 -17.75
CA LEU A 32 3.53 -58.86 -19.06
C LEU A 32 2.74 -57.62 -19.56
N VAL A 33 2.63 -57.26 -20.87
CA VAL A 33 3.40 -57.45 -22.16
C VAL A 33 2.61 -56.72 -23.32
N THR A 34 3.02 -56.36 -24.57
CA THR A 34 4.21 -56.43 -25.49
C THR A 34 4.18 -55.22 -26.49
N GLU A 35 5.25 -55.01 -27.29
CA GLU A 35 5.27 -54.47 -28.71
C GLU A 35 4.90 -52.97 -28.97
N ASP A 36 5.41 -52.22 -29.97
CA ASP A 36 6.43 -52.39 -31.05
C ASP A 36 6.88 -50.97 -31.56
N VAL A 37 8.15 -50.57 -31.80
CA VAL A 37 9.18 -50.90 -32.86
C VAL A 37 9.32 -49.83 -34.00
N VAL A 38 10.51 -49.77 -34.64
CA VAL A 38 11.02 -48.92 -35.78
C VAL A 38 11.76 -47.63 -35.34
N GLU A 39 13.10 -47.49 -35.42
CA GLU A 39 14.06 -47.36 -36.57
C GLU A 39 13.93 -45.98 -37.29
N LEU A 40 14.95 -45.20 -37.70
CA LEU A 40 16.40 -45.33 -38.02
C LEU A 40 17.20 -44.15 -37.35
N VAL A 41 18.46 -43.74 -37.62
CA VAL A 41 19.57 -44.09 -38.55
C VAL A 41 20.94 -43.70 -37.91
N GLU A 42 22.06 -44.28 -38.37
CA GLU A 42 23.43 -43.71 -38.38
C GLU A 42 24.10 -44.10 -39.72
N GLU A 43 25.12 -43.36 -40.22
CA GLU A 43 25.91 -43.76 -41.41
C GLU A 43 27.44 -43.55 -41.26
N ASP A 44 28.18 -44.53 -41.80
CA ASP A 44 29.62 -44.79 -41.72
C ASP A 44 30.59 -43.66 -42.19
N ILE A 45 31.79 -43.62 -41.58
CA ILE A 45 33.05 -43.27 -42.29
C ILE A 45 34.13 -44.30 -41.94
N SER A 46 34.93 -44.72 -42.93
CA SER A 46 35.80 -45.91 -42.92
C SER A 46 37.30 -45.66 -42.70
N GLU A 47 38.01 -46.62 -42.11
CA GLU A 47 39.48 -46.71 -42.14
C GLU A 47 40.05 -47.04 -43.53
N ALA A 48 41.23 -46.49 -43.87
CA ALA A 48 42.45 -47.21 -44.31
C ALA A 48 43.43 -46.32 -45.12
N GLY A 49 44.74 -46.41 -44.84
CA GLY A 49 45.78 -45.82 -45.69
C GLY A 49 47.16 -45.67 -45.04
N ASP A 50 48.06 -46.64 -45.25
CA ASP A 50 49.51 -46.48 -45.03
C ASP A 50 50.12 -45.62 -46.15
N GLU A 51 51.08 -44.74 -45.82
CA GLU A 51 52.28 -44.53 -46.66
C GLU A 51 53.47 -44.00 -45.84
N ASP A 52 54.70 -44.25 -46.32
CA ASP A 52 55.97 -44.21 -45.57
C ASP A 52 56.82 -42.98 -45.96
N ALA A 53 57.29 -42.21 -44.96
CA ALA A 53 58.27 -41.15 -45.14
C ALA A 53 59.11 -40.91 -43.87
N THR A 54 60.43 -41.08 -44.00
CA THR A 54 61.43 -40.89 -42.94
C THR A 54 61.84 -39.43 -42.75
N GLU A 55 62.04 -39.00 -41.49
CA GLU A 55 62.91 -37.87 -41.15
C GLU A 55 64.07 -38.33 -40.24
N GLU A 56 65.17 -37.59 -40.23
CA GLU A 56 66.48 -38.02 -39.71
C GLU A 56 66.77 -37.47 -38.30
N GLU A 57 66.96 -38.34 -37.31
CA GLU A 57 67.51 -37.94 -35.99
C GLU A 57 69.04 -37.79 -36.06
N GLU A 58 69.58 -36.60 -35.76
CA GLU A 58 71.03 -36.42 -35.55
C GLU A 58 71.45 -36.80 -34.11
N ASP A 59 72.32 -37.81 -34.00
CA ASP A 59 72.89 -38.32 -32.74
C ASP A 59 73.53 -37.22 -31.86
N ILE A 60 73.01 -37.04 -30.63
CA ILE A 60 73.74 -36.40 -29.52
C ILE A 60 73.90 -37.45 -28.40
N PRO A 61 75.14 -37.78 -27.97
CA PRO A 61 75.39 -38.98 -27.17
C PRO A 61 74.93 -38.87 -25.71
N LEU A 62 73.79 -39.48 -25.40
CA LEU A 62 73.31 -39.69 -24.03
C LEU A 62 74.24 -40.63 -23.22
N LEU A 63 74.48 -40.26 -21.97
CA LEU A 63 75.16 -41.09 -20.97
C LEU A 63 74.37 -41.20 -19.64
N VAL A 64 73.04 -41.05 -19.73
CA VAL A 64 72.07 -41.33 -18.66
C VAL A 64 70.97 -42.21 -19.27
N PRO A 65 70.50 -43.29 -18.60
CA PRO A 65 69.35 -44.07 -19.07
C PRO A 65 68.07 -43.22 -19.07
N ASN A 66 67.25 -43.33 -20.11
CA ASN A 66 66.06 -42.47 -20.29
C ASN A 66 65.02 -42.61 -19.15
N GLU A 67 64.98 -43.77 -18.47
CA GLU A 67 64.13 -44.02 -17.30
C GLU A 67 64.53 -43.21 -16.04
N CYS A 68 65.73 -42.63 -16.02
CA CYS A 68 66.25 -41.83 -14.89
C CYS A 68 66.13 -40.31 -15.10
N LEU A 69 65.64 -39.83 -16.26
CA LEU A 69 65.62 -38.41 -16.59
C LEU A 69 64.20 -37.83 -16.49
N GLU A 70 63.95 -36.96 -15.52
CA GLU A 70 62.68 -36.22 -15.42
C GLU A 70 62.89 -34.76 -15.84
N CYS A 71 62.29 -34.36 -16.97
CA CYS A 71 62.27 -32.99 -17.47
C CYS A 71 60.94 -32.31 -17.14
N LYS A 72 60.99 -31.15 -16.47
CA LYS A 72 59.83 -30.31 -16.14
C LYS A 72 60.08 -28.86 -16.51
N TRP A 73 59.02 -28.12 -16.81
CA TRP A 73 59.07 -26.68 -17.06
C TRP A 73 58.87 -25.89 -15.78
N TYR A 74 59.66 -24.84 -15.60
CA TYR A 74 59.63 -23.95 -14.44
C TYR A 74 59.64 -22.49 -14.91
N PHE A 75 59.06 -21.59 -14.11
CA PHE A 75 59.10 -20.16 -14.38
C PHE A 75 60.44 -19.55 -13.95
N CYS A 76 61.06 -18.77 -14.84
CA CYS A 76 62.31 -18.10 -14.55
C CYS A 76 62.10 -16.93 -13.56
N PRO A 77 62.91 -16.80 -12.49
CA PRO A 77 62.80 -15.65 -11.58
C PRO A 77 63.23 -14.33 -12.25
N PRO A 78 62.55 -13.19 -11.98
CA PRO A 78 61.38 -13.04 -11.11
C PRO A 78 60.09 -13.63 -11.69
N LEU A 79 59.28 -14.21 -10.79
CA LEU A 79 58.07 -15.00 -11.09
C LEU A 79 56.86 -14.15 -11.57
N ASP A 80 57.08 -12.86 -11.83
CA ASP A 80 56.13 -11.90 -12.37
C ASP A 80 56.14 -11.85 -13.92
N SER A 81 57.00 -12.64 -14.56
CA SER A 81 57.28 -12.57 -15.99
C SER A 81 57.07 -13.91 -16.72
N VAL A 82 56.61 -13.88 -17.98
CA VAL A 82 56.11 -15.05 -18.72
C VAL A 82 57.22 -15.91 -19.36
N TRP A 83 58.36 -16.02 -18.69
CA TRP A 83 59.53 -16.77 -19.17
C TRP A 83 59.61 -18.13 -18.48
N GLN A 84 59.74 -19.21 -19.25
CA GLN A 84 59.91 -20.56 -18.73
C GLN A 84 61.25 -21.17 -19.18
N ASN A 85 61.82 -22.03 -18.34
CA ASN A 85 62.92 -22.91 -18.73
C ASN A 85 62.59 -24.38 -18.43
N GLN A 86 63.15 -25.27 -19.25
CA GLN A 86 63.07 -26.70 -19.03
C GLN A 86 64.26 -27.12 -18.16
N ILE A 87 63.97 -27.77 -17.04
CA ILE A 87 64.96 -28.30 -16.11
C ILE A 87 64.80 -29.83 -16.10
N CYS A 88 65.88 -30.54 -16.44
CA CYS A 88 65.95 -31.98 -16.44
C CYS A 88 66.85 -32.49 -15.31
N LEU A 89 66.28 -33.31 -14.43
CA LEU A 89 66.95 -33.91 -13.28
C LEU A 89 67.20 -35.40 -13.52
N ASP A 90 68.37 -35.89 -13.11
CA ASP A 90 68.59 -37.32 -12.90
C ASP A 90 68.01 -37.68 -11.53
N ILE A 91 66.87 -38.36 -11.55
CA ILE A 91 66.10 -38.79 -10.38
C ILE A 91 66.58 -40.13 -9.79
N CYS A 92 67.57 -40.77 -10.41
CA CYS A 92 68.21 -41.99 -9.89
C CYS A 92 69.37 -41.69 -8.91
N ASN A 93 69.76 -40.42 -8.77
CA ASN A 93 70.66 -39.96 -7.71
C ASN A 93 69.87 -39.41 -6.52
N ASP A 94 70.39 -39.60 -5.29
CA ASP A 94 69.83 -39.04 -4.06
C ASP A 94 70.88 -38.13 -3.37
N PRO A 95 70.67 -36.80 -3.30
CA PRO A 95 69.55 -36.06 -3.90
C PRO A 95 69.64 -35.99 -5.44
N PRO A 96 68.52 -35.75 -6.15
CA PRO A 96 68.50 -35.64 -7.60
C PRO A 96 69.45 -34.56 -8.13
N THR A 97 70.11 -34.86 -9.25
CA THR A 97 71.16 -34.00 -9.81
C THR A 97 70.74 -33.36 -11.12
N LEU A 98 70.99 -32.06 -11.26
CA LEU A 98 70.74 -31.31 -12.49
C LEU A 98 71.58 -31.86 -13.66
N VAL A 99 70.91 -32.32 -14.73
CA VAL A 99 71.54 -32.80 -15.97
C VAL A 99 71.55 -31.70 -17.03
N TYR A 100 70.42 -31.00 -17.18
CA TYR A 100 70.25 -29.95 -18.17
C TYR A 100 69.29 -28.86 -17.67
N GLU A 101 69.59 -27.61 -18.03
CA GLU A 101 68.76 -26.44 -17.82
C GLU A 101 68.75 -25.64 -19.13
N SER A 102 67.57 -25.37 -19.69
CA SER A 102 67.45 -24.55 -20.90
C SER A 102 67.66 -23.07 -20.59
N GLY A 103 67.97 -22.28 -21.61
CA GLY A 103 67.74 -20.84 -21.54
C GLY A 103 66.24 -20.55 -21.36
N CYS A 104 65.91 -19.47 -20.68
CA CYS A 104 64.53 -18.99 -20.55
C CYS A 104 63.96 -18.62 -21.92
N GLN A 105 62.80 -19.19 -22.27
CA GLN A 105 62.06 -18.91 -23.49
C GLN A 105 60.74 -18.20 -23.14
N GLN A 106 60.25 -17.36 -24.06
CA GLN A 106 59.00 -16.63 -23.87
C GLN A 106 57.83 -17.58 -24.10
N TYR A 107 57.08 -17.87 -23.03
CA TYR A 107 55.82 -18.59 -23.11
C TYR A 107 54.69 -17.59 -23.39
N MET A 108 53.76 -17.96 -24.27
CA MET A 108 52.54 -17.18 -24.54
C MET A 108 51.39 -18.16 -24.74
N GLU A 109 50.29 -17.92 -24.04
CA GLU A 109 49.08 -18.76 -24.02
C GLU A 109 48.15 -18.47 -25.21
N CYS A 110 48.36 -17.33 -25.86
CA CYS A 110 47.59 -16.79 -26.98
C CYS A 110 48.47 -15.82 -27.81
N ASP A 111 48.07 -15.50 -29.05
CA ASP A 111 48.83 -14.56 -29.90
C ASP A 111 48.56 -13.10 -29.50
N PRO A 112 49.57 -12.31 -29.05
CA PRO A 112 49.38 -10.91 -28.69
C PRO A 112 48.95 -9.99 -29.85
N ALA A 113 48.98 -10.47 -31.10
CA ALA A 113 48.42 -9.76 -32.25
C ALA A 113 46.89 -9.89 -32.38
N GLN A 114 46.27 -10.87 -31.71
CA GLN A 114 44.83 -11.11 -31.70
C GLN A 114 44.27 -10.93 -30.29
N TYR A 115 43.69 -9.75 -30.04
CA TYR A 115 43.14 -9.41 -28.72
C TYR A 115 41.89 -10.21 -28.34
N PHE A 116 40.93 -10.40 -29.25
CA PHE A 116 39.73 -11.20 -29.04
C PHE A 116 39.94 -12.64 -29.55
N ILE A 117 39.67 -13.64 -28.70
CA ILE A 117 39.80 -15.06 -29.07
C ILE A 117 38.43 -15.62 -29.45
N GLU A 118 37.50 -15.64 -28.49
CA GLU A 118 36.14 -16.18 -28.58
C GLU A 118 35.30 -15.59 -27.42
N SER A 119 33.97 -15.54 -27.57
CA SER A 119 33.08 -15.22 -26.45
C SER A 119 32.59 -16.53 -25.82
N VAL A 120 32.43 -16.56 -24.50
CA VAL A 120 32.04 -17.76 -23.75
C VAL A 120 30.93 -17.46 -22.75
N GLU A 121 30.08 -18.46 -22.50
CA GLU A 121 29.07 -18.44 -21.44
C GLU A 121 29.73 -18.23 -20.06
N CYS A 122 29.04 -17.48 -19.21
CA CYS A 122 29.43 -17.21 -17.83
C CYS A 122 28.20 -17.08 -16.93
N THR A 123 28.46 -16.99 -15.64
CA THR A 123 27.46 -16.67 -14.61
C THR A 123 27.94 -15.40 -13.92
N THR A 124 27.04 -14.44 -13.73
CA THR A 124 27.35 -13.20 -13.02
C THR A 124 27.62 -13.45 -11.53
N SER A 125 28.07 -12.44 -10.79
CA SER A 125 28.20 -12.52 -9.33
C SER A 125 26.87 -12.68 -8.59
N SER A 126 25.74 -12.37 -9.24
CA SER A 126 24.40 -12.42 -8.67
C SER A 126 23.68 -13.75 -8.93
N GLY A 127 24.00 -14.45 -10.02
CA GLY A 127 23.43 -15.76 -10.36
C GLY A 127 23.02 -15.89 -11.83
N PHE A 128 22.68 -14.77 -12.47
CA PHE A 128 22.20 -14.75 -13.86
C PHE A 128 23.20 -15.32 -14.87
N PRO A 129 22.73 -16.00 -15.92
CA PRO A 129 23.55 -16.38 -17.06
C PRO A 129 24.02 -15.13 -17.85
N GLY A 130 25.11 -15.24 -18.59
CA GLY A 130 25.63 -14.16 -19.42
C GLY A 130 26.77 -14.58 -20.34
N THR A 131 27.43 -13.60 -20.96
CA THR A 131 28.57 -13.80 -21.87
C THR A 131 29.78 -12.95 -21.48
N GLN A 132 30.97 -13.53 -21.54
CA GLN A 132 32.25 -12.85 -21.31
C GLN A 132 33.21 -13.14 -22.47
N ASP A 133 33.99 -12.14 -22.86
CA ASP A 133 34.96 -12.26 -23.92
C ASP A 133 36.28 -12.81 -23.39
N LYS A 134 36.74 -13.91 -24.01
CA LYS A 134 38.05 -14.49 -23.77
C LYS A 134 39.08 -13.72 -24.59
N VAL A 135 39.93 -12.97 -23.92
CA VAL A 135 40.86 -12.02 -24.53
C VAL A 135 42.33 -12.37 -24.25
N CYS A 136 43.22 -11.92 -25.14
CA CYS A 136 44.66 -12.09 -25.02
C CYS A 136 45.34 -10.82 -24.51
N ASP A 137 45.49 -10.67 -23.19
CA ASP A 137 46.31 -9.57 -22.66
C ASP A 137 47.79 -9.94 -22.72
N LYS A 138 48.52 -9.35 -23.68
CA LYS A 138 49.99 -9.42 -23.79
C LYS A 138 50.56 -10.86 -23.84
N GLY A 139 49.78 -11.83 -24.32
CA GLY A 139 50.17 -13.24 -24.41
C GLY A 139 49.73 -14.12 -23.24
N ARG A 140 48.83 -13.66 -22.37
CA ARG A 140 48.07 -14.49 -21.42
C ARG A 140 46.58 -14.46 -21.74
N ILE A 141 45.88 -15.56 -21.45
CA ILE A 141 44.43 -15.58 -21.52
C ILE A 141 43.85 -14.86 -20.31
N ALA A 142 42.95 -13.91 -20.55
CA ALA A 142 42.09 -13.28 -19.57
C ALA A 142 40.64 -13.36 -20.05
N TYR A 143 39.70 -13.04 -19.16
CA TYR A 143 38.29 -12.87 -19.49
C TYR A 143 37.90 -11.43 -19.14
N THR A 144 36.93 -10.87 -19.86
CA THR A 144 36.26 -9.62 -19.46
C THR A 144 35.37 -9.89 -18.24
N ASP A 145 34.74 -8.83 -17.73
CA ASP A 145 33.57 -8.99 -16.89
C ASP A 145 32.44 -9.71 -17.66
N CYS A 146 31.53 -10.35 -16.93
CA CYS A 146 30.40 -11.10 -17.49
C CYS A 146 29.25 -10.14 -17.79
N GLU A 147 28.98 -9.89 -19.06
CA GLU A 147 27.87 -9.06 -19.51
C GLU A 147 26.60 -9.91 -19.60
N THR A 148 25.50 -9.43 -19.03
CA THR A 148 24.16 -10.03 -19.18
C THR A 148 23.13 -8.95 -19.47
N THR A 149 21.99 -9.35 -20.04
CA THR A 149 20.77 -8.54 -20.15
C THR A 149 19.71 -8.94 -19.14
N CYS A 150 19.94 -10.03 -18.39
CA CYS A 150 18.98 -10.62 -17.48
C CYS A 150 19.02 -9.93 -16.09
N THR A 151 17.87 -9.88 -15.41
CA THR A 151 17.63 -9.14 -14.15
C THR A 151 16.94 -10.02 -13.11
N GLU A 152 16.58 -9.49 -11.93
CA GLU A 152 15.69 -10.21 -11.02
C GLU A 152 14.26 -10.24 -11.61
N GLU A 153 13.57 -11.38 -11.50
CA GLU A 153 12.22 -11.59 -12.04
C GLU A 153 11.26 -10.46 -11.62
N SER A 154 10.63 -9.82 -12.62
CA SER A 154 9.70 -8.71 -12.42
C SER A 154 8.39 -9.03 -13.12
N CYS A 155 7.29 -9.22 -12.37
CA CYS A 155 6.06 -9.84 -12.90
C CYS A 155 5.49 -9.12 -14.13
N ASN A 156 5.80 -9.64 -15.33
CA ASN A 156 5.56 -8.97 -16.62
C ASN A 156 5.28 -9.93 -17.80
N TYR A 157 5.26 -11.25 -17.55
CA TYR A 157 5.07 -12.31 -18.55
C TYR A 157 6.26 -12.50 -19.52
N VAL A 158 7.48 -12.22 -19.05
CA VAL A 158 8.76 -12.50 -19.73
C VAL A 158 9.73 -13.15 -18.73
N ASP A 159 10.55 -14.07 -19.25
CA ASP A 159 11.75 -14.66 -18.63
C ASP A 159 12.83 -13.55 -18.51
N ASP A 160 12.87 -12.83 -17.38
CA ASP A 160 13.77 -11.70 -17.11
C ASP A 160 15.12 -12.19 -16.52
N ASP A 161 15.10 -13.21 -15.67
CA ASP A 161 16.26 -13.87 -15.04
C ASP A 161 17.03 -14.79 -16.02
N CYS A 162 16.35 -15.30 -17.05
CA CYS A 162 16.86 -16.20 -18.09
C CYS A 162 17.09 -17.68 -17.66
N ASP A 163 16.47 -18.15 -16.58
CA ASP A 163 16.37 -19.57 -16.19
C ASP A 163 15.54 -20.41 -17.19
N GLY A 164 14.54 -19.81 -17.84
CA GLY A 164 13.62 -20.47 -18.77
C GLY A 164 12.26 -20.85 -18.17
N LEU A 165 11.98 -20.42 -16.94
CA LEU A 165 10.64 -20.20 -16.39
C LEU A 165 10.16 -18.77 -16.77
N ILE A 166 9.09 -18.28 -16.14
CA ILE A 166 8.46 -16.97 -16.37
C ILE A 166 7.71 -16.59 -15.08
N ASP A 167 8.00 -15.41 -14.53
CA ASP A 167 7.36 -14.80 -13.35
C ASP A 167 7.42 -15.69 -12.08
N GLU A 168 8.34 -16.66 -11.96
CA GLU A 168 8.28 -17.61 -10.84
C GLU A 168 8.61 -16.99 -9.48
N GLU A 169 7.96 -17.52 -8.45
CA GLU A 169 7.84 -16.92 -7.11
C GLU A 169 7.14 -15.52 -7.10
N GLN A 170 6.84 -14.90 -8.25
CA GLN A 170 6.03 -13.67 -8.38
C GLN A 170 4.55 -13.95 -8.71
N LEU A 171 4.24 -15.03 -9.45
CA LEU A 171 2.87 -15.42 -9.77
C LEU A 171 2.02 -15.69 -8.50
N ASN A 172 0.76 -15.24 -8.56
CA ASN A 172 -0.21 -15.43 -7.48
C ASN A 172 -0.85 -16.83 -7.48
N GLN A 173 -1.85 -17.05 -6.63
CA GLN A 173 -2.49 -18.37 -6.48
C GLN A 173 -3.28 -18.83 -7.73
N CYS A 174 -3.69 -17.92 -8.62
CA CYS A 174 -4.25 -18.25 -9.92
C CYS A 174 -3.19 -18.64 -10.96
N GLY A 175 -1.93 -18.26 -10.76
CA GLY A 175 -0.87 -18.37 -11.75
C GLY A 175 -0.80 -17.19 -12.72
N ASP A 176 -1.33 -16.02 -12.32
CA ASP A 176 -1.24 -14.74 -13.03
C ASP A 176 -0.41 -13.73 -12.19
N CYS A 177 0.00 -12.61 -12.81
CA CYS A 177 0.72 -11.53 -12.12
C CYS A 177 -0.19 -10.58 -11.34
N GLY A 178 0.33 -10.05 -10.22
CA GLY A 178 -0.37 -9.12 -9.34
C GLY A 178 -1.17 -9.81 -8.23
N ILE A 179 -1.95 -9.06 -7.46
CA ILE A 179 -2.82 -9.63 -6.42
C ILE A 179 -3.86 -10.60 -7.04
N VAL A 180 -4.35 -11.57 -6.24
CA VAL A 180 -5.49 -12.38 -6.68
C VAL A 180 -6.73 -11.48 -6.87
N PRO A 181 -7.55 -11.70 -7.90
CA PRO A 181 -8.81 -10.98 -8.07
C PRO A 181 -9.72 -11.12 -6.85
N ALA A 182 -10.56 -10.12 -6.61
CA ALA A 182 -11.69 -10.25 -5.70
C ALA A 182 -12.71 -11.26 -6.27
N GLU A 183 -13.40 -12.00 -5.40
CA GLU A 183 -14.32 -13.04 -5.84
C GLU A 183 -15.60 -12.46 -6.46
N VAL A 184 -16.14 -13.12 -7.48
CA VAL A 184 -17.26 -12.64 -8.30
C VAL A 184 -18.29 -13.75 -8.47
N CYS A 185 -19.57 -13.41 -8.28
CA CYS A 185 -20.68 -14.36 -8.39
C CYS A 185 -20.96 -14.74 -9.86
N ASP A 186 -20.14 -15.63 -10.43
CA ASP A 186 -20.26 -16.13 -11.80
C ASP A 186 -20.00 -17.64 -11.98
N ASN A 187 -19.86 -18.41 -10.88
CA ASN A 187 -19.51 -19.84 -10.86
C ASN A 187 -18.08 -20.10 -11.39
N ILE A 188 -17.16 -19.16 -11.17
CA ILE A 188 -15.72 -19.36 -11.32
C ILE A 188 -15.07 -19.17 -9.94
N ASP A 189 -13.90 -19.79 -9.74
CA ASP A 189 -13.01 -19.57 -8.60
C ASP A 189 -12.06 -18.44 -9.06
N ASN A 190 -12.43 -17.18 -8.78
CA ASN A 190 -11.78 -15.99 -9.33
C ASN A 190 -10.61 -15.51 -8.44
N ASN A 191 -10.69 -15.75 -7.12
CA ASN A 191 -9.60 -15.54 -6.18
C ASN A 191 -8.63 -16.75 -6.10
N CYS A 192 -9.04 -17.89 -6.67
CA CYS A 192 -8.30 -19.15 -6.76
C CYS A 192 -8.03 -19.85 -5.41
N ASP A 193 -8.83 -19.60 -4.37
CA ASP A 193 -8.69 -20.22 -3.04
C ASP A 193 -9.03 -21.73 -3.02
N GLY A 194 -9.72 -22.21 -4.06
CA GLY A 194 -10.16 -23.60 -4.22
C GLY A 194 -11.60 -23.85 -3.77
N THR A 195 -12.32 -22.80 -3.40
CA THR A 195 -13.78 -22.77 -3.25
C THR A 195 -14.40 -22.18 -4.54
N THR A 196 -15.57 -21.53 -4.49
CA THR A 196 -16.29 -20.96 -5.65
C THR A 196 -17.46 -20.13 -5.12
N ASP A 197 -17.59 -18.87 -5.53
CA ASP A 197 -18.64 -17.93 -5.09
C ASP A 197 -18.77 -17.74 -3.54
N GLU A 198 -17.74 -18.03 -2.75
CA GLU A 198 -17.82 -18.12 -1.28
C GLU A 198 -17.87 -16.76 -0.55
N ASP A 199 -18.59 -16.75 0.59
CA ASP A 199 -18.86 -15.58 1.45
C ASP A 199 -19.39 -14.31 0.73
N LEU A 200 -19.74 -14.41 -0.55
CA LEU A 200 -20.33 -13.35 -1.37
C LEU A 200 -21.75 -13.00 -0.90
N ILE A 201 -21.86 -11.81 -0.33
CA ILE A 201 -23.11 -11.18 0.11
C ILE A 201 -23.23 -9.81 -0.57
N ARG A 202 -24.40 -9.51 -1.13
CA ARG A 202 -24.73 -8.15 -1.62
C ARG A 202 -26.03 -7.63 -1.04
N ALA A 203 -26.19 -6.32 -1.00
CA ALA A 203 -27.49 -5.70 -0.76
C ALA A 203 -28.47 -6.02 -1.91
N CYS A 204 -29.74 -6.17 -1.57
CA CYS A 204 -30.85 -6.26 -2.53
C CYS A 204 -32.02 -5.40 -2.04
N ALA A 205 -32.77 -4.83 -2.98
CA ALA A 205 -33.99 -4.10 -2.71
C ALA A 205 -35.19 -4.79 -3.36
N THR A 206 -36.32 -4.74 -2.66
CA THR A 206 -37.66 -5.04 -3.17
C THR A 206 -38.52 -3.80 -2.99
N ALA A 207 -39.73 -3.81 -3.54
CA ALA A 207 -40.74 -2.80 -3.22
C ALA A 207 -40.97 -2.72 -1.69
N CYS A 208 -40.99 -3.87 -1.00
CA CYS A 208 -41.13 -4.00 0.46
C CYS A 208 -39.85 -3.72 1.27
N GLY A 209 -38.89 -2.99 0.70
CA GLY A 209 -37.64 -2.59 1.36
C GLY A 209 -36.44 -3.50 1.13
N ASN A 210 -35.45 -3.39 2.03
CA ASN A 210 -34.08 -3.85 1.80
C ASN A 210 -33.76 -5.19 2.47
N GLY A 211 -32.81 -5.91 1.89
CA GLY A 211 -32.28 -7.17 2.39
C GLY A 211 -30.91 -7.48 1.79
N TYR A 212 -30.52 -8.75 1.84
CA TYR A 212 -29.29 -9.25 1.23
C TYR A 212 -29.55 -10.50 0.38
N GLU A 213 -28.74 -10.67 -0.67
CA GLU A 213 -28.64 -11.88 -1.47
C GLU A 213 -27.31 -12.59 -1.21
N LEU A 214 -27.34 -13.92 -1.24
CA LEU A 214 -26.17 -14.79 -1.21
C LEU A 214 -25.94 -15.34 -2.61
N CYS A 215 -24.68 -15.43 -3.06
CA CYS A 215 -24.38 -16.21 -4.25
C CYS A 215 -24.47 -17.72 -3.95
N ASP A 216 -25.00 -18.51 -4.89
CA ASP A 216 -24.98 -19.98 -4.87
C ASP A 216 -24.84 -20.49 -6.32
N GLY A 217 -23.61 -20.73 -6.77
CA GLY A 217 -23.30 -21.25 -8.11
C GLY A 217 -23.52 -20.22 -9.23
N GLY A 218 -22.84 -19.07 -9.14
CA GLY A 218 -22.90 -17.96 -10.11
C GLY A 218 -24.27 -17.30 -10.26
N ILE A 219 -25.15 -17.50 -9.28
CA ILE A 219 -26.49 -16.92 -9.25
C ILE A 219 -26.74 -16.33 -7.87
N TRP A 220 -26.89 -15.01 -7.83
CA TRP A 220 -27.44 -14.29 -6.68
C TRP A 220 -28.84 -14.82 -6.37
N SER A 221 -29.03 -15.30 -5.15
CA SER A 221 -30.22 -16.07 -4.79
C SER A 221 -30.90 -15.52 -3.54
N SER A 222 -32.23 -15.59 -3.57
CA SER A 222 -33.11 -15.47 -2.40
C SER A 222 -32.93 -14.20 -1.58
N CYS A 223 -33.15 -13.02 -2.20
CA CYS A 223 -33.15 -11.73 -1.50
C CYS A 223 -33.95 -11.79 -0.20
N SER A 224 -33.31 -11.45 0.93
CA SER A 224 -33.88 -11.60 2.26
C SER A 224 -35.00 -10.60 2.59
N ALA A 225 -35.24 -9.61 1.72
CA ALA A 225 -36.33 -8.66 1.84
C ALA A 225 -37.68 -9.34 1.60
N ALA A 226 -38.75 -8.76 2.15
CA ALA A 226 -40.11 -9.23 1.90
C ALA A 226 -40.41 -9.17 0.40
N GLN A 227 -40.98 -10.23 -0.16
CA GLN A 227 -41.31 -10.26 -1.59
C GLN A 227 -42.70 -9.68 -1.79
N PRO A 228 -42.88 -8.70 -2.71
CA PRO A 228 -44.18 -8.13 -2.99
C PRO A 228 -45.14 -9.23 -3.47
N SER A 229 -46.34 -9.23 -2.92
CA SER A 229 -47.35 -10.26 -3.08
C SER A 229 -48.71 -9.62 -3.32
N GLN A 230 -49.57 -10.24 -4.12
CA GLN A 230 -50.82 -9.59 -4.52
C GLN A 230 -51.67 -9.20 -3.29
N GLU A 231 -52.06 -7.92 -3.27
CA GLU A 231 -52.98 -7.33 -2.30
C GLU A 231 -54.13 -8.24 -1.86
N ILE A 232 -54.37 -8.20 -0.56
CA ILE A 232 -55.49 -8.82 0.14
C ILE A 232 -55.99 -7.84 1.20
N CYS A 233 -57.32 -7.75 1.40
CA CYS A 233 -57.91 -6.81 2.37
C CYS A 233 -57.61 -7.20 3.84
N ASP A 234 -56.36 -7.12 4.27
CA ASP A 234 -55.92 -7.33 5.66
C ASP A 234 -55.27 -6.10 6.31
N GLY A 235 -55.14 -4.99 5.57
CA GLY A 235 -54.69 -3.70 6.09
C GLY A 235 -53.18 -3.51 6.14
N PHE A 236 -52.43 -4.34 5.42
CA PHE A 236 -51.00 -4.14 5.14
C PHE A 236 -50.81 -3.86 3.65
N ASP A 237 -49.82 -3.03 3.32
CA ASP A 237 -49.27 -2.92 1.98
C ASP A 237 -48.51 -4.23 1.68
N ASN A 238 -49.11 -5.13 0.89
CA ASN A 238 -48.62 -6.48 0.60
C ASN A 238 -47.84 -6.52 -0.73
N ASP A 239 -48.22 -5.67 -1.69
CA ASP A 239 -47.62 -5.45 -3.02
C ASP A 239 -46.48 -4.40 -2.96
N CYS A 240 -46.50 -3.54 -1.94
CA CYS A 240 -45.45 -2.59 -1.56
C CYS A 240 -45.30 -1.39 -2.51
N ASP A 241 -46.43 -0.94 -3.07
CA ASP A 241 -46.54 0.22 -3.98
C ASP A 241 -46.58 1.57 -3.23
N GLY A 242 -46.93 1.55 -1.93
CA GLY A 242 -47.00 2.70 -1.04
C GLY A 242 -48.40 3.22 -0.72
N GLU A 243 -49.46 2.69 -1.36
CA GLU A 243 -50.83 2.75 -0.85
C GLU A 243 -51.14 1.49 0.01
N VAL A 244 -52.38 1.27 0.44
CA VAL A 244 -52.79 0.07 1.22
C VAL A 244 -54.15 -0.40 0.73
N ASP A 245 -54.33 -1.72 0.54
CA ASP A 245 -55.54 -2.34 0.01
C ASP A 245 -55.94 -1.78 -1.40
N GLU A 246 -54.98 -1.42 -2.28
CA GLU A 246 -55.20 -0.68 -3.54
C GLU A 246 -55.46 -1.57 -4.78
N GLU A 247 -56.00 -0.97 -5.85
CA GLU A 247 -56.69 -1.58 -7.02
C GLU A 247 -57.75 -2.67 -6.73
N LEU A 248 -57.76 -3.25 -5.52
CA LEU A 248 -58.87 -3.93 -4.90
C LEU A 248 -60.02 -2.94 -4.70
N GLU A 249 -61.14 -3.24 -5.36
CA GLU A 249 -62.41 -2.96 -4.70
C GLU A 249 -62.48 -3.86 -3.45
N CYS A 250 -61.92 -3.41 -2.31
CA CYS A 250 -62.19 -3.96 -0.95
C CYS A 250 -63.64 -3.69 -0.50
N ILE A 251 -64.57 -3.82 -1.44
CA ILE A 251 -65.97 -4.18 -1.23
C ILE A 251 -65.96 -5.60 -0.66
N CYS A 252 -65.71 -5.68 0.64
CA CYS A 252 -66.55 -6.39 1.59
C CYS A 252 -67.60 -7.28 0.92
N THR A 253 -67.28 -8.53 0.59
CA THR A 253 -68.24 -9.38 -0.09
C THR A 253 -69.29 -9.86 0.92
N VAL A 254 -70.41 -10.42 0.43
CA VAL A 254 -71.43 -11.04 1.29
C VAL A 254 -70.89 -12.21 2.12
N GLN A 255 -69.66 -12.67 1.88
CA GLN A 255 -68.97 -13.70 2.65
C GLN A 255 -68.16 -13.13 3.84
N ASP A 256 -67.82 -11.84 3.77
CA ASP A 256 -66.95 -11.13 4.73
C ASP A 256 -67.74 -10.34 5.77
N VAL A 257 -69.07 -10.27 5.60
CA VAL A 257 -70.01 -9.66 6.56
C VAL A 257 -69.98 -10.41 7.89
N GLY A 258 -69.41 -9.78 8.91
CA GLY A 258 -69.16 -10.38 10.23
C GLY A 258 -67.80 -11.06 10.38
N VAL A 259 -66.91 -10.94 9.41
CA VAL A 259 -65.47 -11.24 9.55
C VAL A 259 -64.78 -10.01 10.13
N LEU A 260 -63.88 -10.23 11.09
CA LEU A 260 -63.15 -9.15 11.78
C LEU A 260 -61.71 -9.09 11.25
N PHE A 261 -61.33 -7.92 10.77
CA PHE A 261 -60.01 -7.58 10.21
C PHE A 261 -59.30 -6.61 11.15
N PRO A 262 -57.96 -6.68 11.32
CA PRO A 262 -57.21 -5.70 12.12
C PRO A 262 -57.32 -4.29 11.54
N CYS A 263 -57.12 -3.28 12.38
CA CYS A 263 -57.07 -1.87 11.97
C CYS A 263 -56.46 -0.96 13.05
N LYS A 264 -55.92 0.18 12.61
CA LYS A 264 -55.25 1.21 13.44
C LYS A 264 -55.73 2.64 13.11
N GLU A 265 -56.97 2.76 12.64
CA GLU A 265 -57.54 4.00 12.07
C GLU A 265 -58.58 4.68 12.98
N GLU A 266 -58.84 5.98 12.77
CA GLU A 266 -59.92 6.69 13.48
C GLU A 266 -61.27 5.93 13.35
N PRO A 267 -62.07 5.80 14.42
CA PRO A 267 -62.02 6.54 15.68
C PRO A 267 -61.22 5.84 16.80
N LEU A 268 -60.45 4.80 16.50
CA LEU A 268 -59.58 4.17 17.49
C LEU A 268 -58.50 5.18 17.94
N ILE A 269 -58.14 5.14 19.22
CA ILE A 269 -57.21 6.12 19.84
C ILE A 269 -55.79 5.53 19.98
N CYS A 270 -55.69 4.23 20.23
CA CYS A 270 -54.43 3.49 20.40
C CYS A 270 -54.70 1.98 20.30
N GLY A 271 -53.65 1.19 20.08
CA GLY A 271 -53.68 -0.28 20.02
C GLY A 271 -54.35 -0.87 18.77
N GLU A 272 -54.21 -2.17 18.58
CA GLU A 272 -54.84 -2.90 17.47
C GLU A 272 -56.36 -3.02 17.68
N GLY A 273 -57.14 -2.46 16.77
CA GLY A 273 -58.59 -2.60 16.73
C GLY A 273 -59.04 -3.66 15.73
N LEU A 274 -60.37 -3.79 15.59
CA LEU A 274 -60.99 -4.62 14.56
C LEU A 274 -62.10 -3.85 13.84
N LYS A 275 -62.21 -4.07 12.52
CA LYS A 275 -63.28 -3.63 11.63
C LYS A 275 -63.96 -4.83 10.96
N THR A 276 -65.21 -4.67 10.53
CA THR A 276 -65.99 -5.69 9.80
C THR A 276 -66.74 -5.06 8.63
N CYS A 277 -67.19 -5.89 7.71
CA CYS A 277 -68.18 -5.55 6.71
C CYS A 277 -69.61 -5.61 7.29
N GLU A 278 -70.48 -4.67 6.93
CA GLU A 278 -71.91 -4.62 7.28
C GLU A 278 -72.80 -4.37 6.04
N CYS A 279 -73.92 -5.11 5.93
CA CYS A 279 -74.96 -4.85 4.94
C CYS A 279 -75.75 -3.58 5.29
N VAL A 280 -75.83 -2.61 4.38
CA VAL A 280 -76.60 -1.37 4.56
C VAL A 280 -78.12 -1.62 4.41
N ASP A 281 -78.50 -2.67 3.67
CA ASP A 281 -79.90 -3.04 3.41
C ASP A 281 -80.22 -4.52 3.68
N ASP A 282 -81.51 -4.83 3.90
CA ASP A 282 -82.04 -6.20 4.16
C ASP A 282 -81.71 -7.22 3.05
N ALA A 283 -81.29 -6.78 1.85
CA ALA A 283 -80.90 -7.64 0.74
C ALA A 283 -79.37 -7.73 0.51
N CYS A 284 -78.57 -7.01 1.30
CA CYS A 284 -77.10 -6.93 1.17
C CYS A 284 -76.65 -6.62 -0.27
N THR A 285 -77.27 -5.60 -0.87
CA THR A 285 -76.93 -5.05 -2.19
C THR A 285 -76.06 -3.80 -2.11
N GLU A 286 -75.97 -3.19 -0.93
CA GLU A 286 -75.04 -2.13 -0.58
C GLU A 286 -74.34 -2.54 0.74
N ILE A 287 -73.01 -2.48 0.78
CA ILE A 287 -72.18 -3.01 1.88
C ILE A 287 -71.14 -1.95 2.24
N THR A 288 -70.89 -1.76 3.53
CA THR A 288 -69.92 -0.77 4.06
C THR A 288 -68.93 -1.45 4.99
N VAL A 289 -67.73 -0.91 5.09
CA VAL A 289 -66.81 -1.18 6.21
C VAL A 289 -67.32 -0.43 7.45
N THR A 290 -67.12 -0.99 8.64
CA THR A 290 -67.37 -0.30 9.92
C THR A 290 -66.16 0.56 10.33
N PRO A 291 -66.36 1.60 11.14
CA PRO A 291 -65.23 2.25 11.82
C PRO A 291 -64.44 1.25 12.67
N CYS A 292 -63.14 1.51 12.86
CA CYS A 292 -62.29 0.66 13.67
C CYS A 292 -62.64 0.76 15.17
N PHE A 293 -62.79 -0.39 15.83
CA PHE A 293 -63.12 -0.46 17.26
C PHE A 293 -62.40 -1.61 17.96
N ALA A 294 -62.09 -1.43 19.25
CA ALA A 294 -61.49 -2.45 20.09
C ALA A 294 -62.25 -3.79 20.09
N LEU A 295 -61.55 -4.90 20.31
CA LEU A 295 -62.12 -6.27 20.39
C LEU A 295 -63.36 -6.35 21.32
N CYS A 296 -63.39 -5.56 22.39
CA CYS A 296 -64.49 -5.54 23.36
C CYS A 296 -65.75 -4.79 22.88
N HIS A 297 -65.70 -4.05 21.77
CA HIS A 297 -66.89 -3.55 21.05
C HIS A 297 -67.67 -4.73 20.44
N TRP A 298 -66.95 -5.59 19.71
CA TRP A 298 -67.50 -6.75 19.00
C TRP A 298 -67.91 -7.88 19.95
N PHE A 299 -67.17 -8.07 21.04
CA PHE A 299 -67.45 -9.05 22.09
C PHE A 299 -67.63 -8.39 23.46
N PRO A 300 -68.77 -7.71 23.71
CA PRO A 300 -68.97 -6.91 24.90
C PRO A 300 -68.92 -7.74 26.20
N PRO A 301 -68.08 -7.36 27.19
CA PRO A 301 -67.90 -8.12 28.42
C PRO A 301 -69.15 -8.06 29.33
N PRO A 302 -69.28 -8.99 30.30
CA PRO A 302 -70.43 -9.04 31.21
C PRO A 302 -70.66 -7.79 32.07
N ASP A 303 -69.64 -6.93 32.20
CA ASP A 303 -69.73 -5.61 32.82
C ASP A 303 -69.30 -4.54 31.80
N PRO A 304 -70.24 -3.75 31.26
CA PRO A 304 -69.93 -2.70 30.28
C PRO A 304 -68.99 -1.60 30.77
N SER A 305 -68.68 -1.51 32.08
CA SER A 305 -67.70 -0.55 32.61
C SER A 305 -66.24 -1.02 32.50
N THR A 306 -66.01 -2.19 31.89
CA THR A 306 -64.68 -2.81 31.73
C THR A 306 -64.14 -2.80 30.29
N CYS A 307 -64.81 -2.07 29.38
CA CYS A 307 -64.44 -1.90 27.98
C CYS A 307 -64.49 -0.42 27.62
N ASP A 308 -63.43 0.10 26.99
CA ASP A 308 -63.53 1.32 26.18
C ASP A 308 -63.47 0.90 24.70
N PRO A 309 -64.50 1.16 23.87
CA PRO A 309 -64.50 0.79 22.47
C PRO A 309 -63.38 1.41 21.62
N LEU A 310 -62.71 2.45 22.12
CA LEU A 310 -61.70 3.22 21.38
C LEU A 310 -60.25 2.85 21.76
N VAL A 311 -60.04 1.89 22.67
CA VAL A 311 -58.73 1.45 23.16
C VAL A 311 -58.51 0.00 22.76
N GLY A 312 -57.63 -0.23 21.78
CA GLY A 312 -57.37 -1.53 21.16
C GLY A 312 -56.61 -2.53 22.03
N GLN A 313 -56.13 -3.59 21.38
CA GLN A 313 -55.18 -4.53 21.95
C GLN A 313 -53.77 -3.92 21.90
N ILE A 314 -53.10 -3.88 23.05
CA ILE A 314 -51.71 -3.42 23.17
C ILE A 314 -50.80 -4.31 22.33
N VAL A 315 -50.09 -3.71 21.39
CA VAL A 315 -48.94 -4.30 20.68
C VAL A 315 -47.66 -3.76 21.33
N GLU A 316 -46.63 -4.58 21.55
CA GLU A 316 -45.39 -4.13 22.26
C GLU A 316 -44.32 -3.53 21.31
N GLN A 317 -44.67 -3.28 20.05
CA GLN A 317 -43.78 -2.80 19.00
C GLN A 317 -44.51 -1.69 18.22
N GLU A 318 -43.96 -0.48 18.25
CA GLU A 318 -44.46 0.65 17.45
C GLU A 318 -44.04 0.50 15.98
N GLU A 319 -44.80 1.15 15.10
CA GLU A 319 -44.50 1.39 13.70
C GLU A 319 -44.42 2.90 13.45
N CYS A 320 -43.71 3.33 12.40
CA CYS A 320 -43.60 4.76 12.07
C CYS A 320 -44.84 5.17 11.25
N ASN A 321 -45.95 5.46 11.93
CA ASN A 321 -47.26 5.66 11.30
C ASN A 321 -48.12 6.75 11.97
N ASN A 322 -47.59 7.46 12.97
CA ASN A 322 -48.28 8.47 13.78
C ASN A 322 -49.47 7.91 14.61
N PHE A 323 -49.35 6.67 15.10
CA PHE A 323 -50.29 6.01 16.00
C PHE A 323 -49.61 5.58 17.33
N ASP A 324 -50.40 5.14 18.31
CA ASP A 324 -49.93 4.66 19.63
C ASP A 324 -50.25 3.15 19.70
N GLU A 325 -49.32 2.27 19.29
CA GLU A 325 -49.55 0.82 19.24
C GLU A 325 -49.67 0.21 20.64
N ASN A 326 -48.90 0.73 21.60
CA ASN A 326 -48.83 0.15 22.95
C ASN A 326 -49.77 0.80 23.99
N CYS A 327 -50.55 1.82 23.59
CA CYS A 327 -51.48 2.60 24.43
C CYS A 327 -50.83 3.35 25.62
N ASN A 328 -49.57 3.81 25.52
CA ASN A 328 -48.92 4.55 26.62
C ASN A 328 -49.08 6.08 26.58
N GLN A 329 -49.69 6.65 25.52
CA GLN A 329 -49.81 8.09 25.23
C GLN A 329 -48.51 8.78 24.76
N LEU A 330 -47.57 7.99 24.25
CA LEU A 330 -46.56 8.40 23.29
C LEU A 330 -46.98 7.88 21.90
N ILE A 331 -46.28 8.30 20.85
CA ILE A 331 -46.53 7.99 19.44
C ILE A 331 -45.16 7.82 18.79
N ASP A 332 -45.01 6.82 17.92
CA ASP A 332 -43.78 6.49 17.18
C ASP A 332 -42.49 6.32 18.06
N GLU A 333 -42.60 6.05 19.38
CA GLU A 333 -41.45 6.34 20.26
C GLU A 333 -40.28 5.34 20.22
N ASN A 334 -39.06 5.89 20.30
CA ASN A 334 -37.78 5.16 20.24
C ASN A 334 -37.53 4.39 18.93
N LEU A 335 -38.28 4.69 17.86
CA LEU A 335 -38.05 4.14 16.53
C LEU A 335 -36.78 4.72 15.91
N VAL A 336 -35.86 3.82 15.53
CA VAL A 336 -34.59 4.13 14.87
C VAL A 336 -34.35 3.11 13.77
N ALA A 337 -33.96 3.56 12.58
CA ALA A 337 -33.59 2.73 11.44
C ALA A 337 -32.24 3.18 10.86
N SER A 338 -31.54 2.26 10.20
CA SER A 338 -30.32 2.56 9.43
C SER A 338 -30.68 3.06 8.02
N CYS A 339 -29.91 4.01 7.51
CA CYS A 339 -30.12 4.61 6.19
C CYS A 339 -28.79 4.84 5.44
N TYR A 340 -28.90 5.03 4.13
CA TYR A 340 -27.78 5.38 3.25
C TYR A 340 -28.34 6.04 1.99
N SER A 341 -27.78 7.17 1.56
CA SER A 341 -28.21 7.93 0.38
C SER A 341 -27.24 7.83 -0.80
N GLY A 342 -26.12 7.13 -0.64
CA GLY A 342 -25.15 6.87 -1.71
C GLY A 342 -25.63 5.84 -2.75
N PRO A 343 -24.88 5.67 -3.85
CA PRO A 343 -25.16 4.68 -4.89
C PRO A 343 -25.23 3.23 -4.40
N GLU A 344 -25.92 2.37 -5.16
CA GLU A 344 -25.85 0.92 -4.94
C GLU A 344 -24.42 0.41 -5.18
N GLY A 345 -23.90 -0.38 -4.26
CA GLY A 345 -22.53 -0.94 -4.30
C GLY A 345 -21.53 -0.21 -3.40
N THR A 346 -21.70 1.09 -3.12
CA THR A 346 -20.72 1.90 -2.37
C THR A 346 -20.89 1.85 -0.85
N LEU A 347 -21.92 1.15 -0.35
CA LEU A 347 -22.21 1.02 1.09
C LEU A 347 -21.24 0.04 1.76
N MET A 348 -20.60 0.47 2.85
CA MET A 348 -19.56 -0.29 3.59
C MET A 348 -18.27 -0.54 2.80
N GLN A 349 -18.09 0.18 1.69
CA GLN A 349 -16.86 0.19 0.88
C GLN A 349 -16.06 1.47 1.19
N GLY A 350 -14.73 1.37 1.24
CA GLY A 350 -13.86 2.50 1.55
C GLY A 350 -14.22 3.26 2.83
N ILE A 351 -14.36 4.59 2.73
CA ILE A 351 -14.80 5.44 3.85
C ILE A 351 -16.33 5.38 4.10
N CYS A 352 -17.11 4.80 3.20
CA CYS A 352 -18.56 4.97 3.18
C CYS A 352 -19.29 4.13 4.23
N VAL A 353 -20.02 4.80 5.11
CA VAL A 353 -20.78 4.18 6.22
C VAL A 353 -22.25 4.60 6.22
N PRO A 354 -23.17 3.70 6.61
CA PRO A 354 -24.58 4.04 6.78
C PRO A 354 -24.79 4.92 8.02
N GLY A 355 -25.72 5.87 7.90
CA GLY A 355 -26.19 6.69 9.01
C GLY A 355 -27.45 6.14 9.68
N ILE A 356 -28.08 6.98 10.50
CA ILE A 356 -29.32 6.67 11.22
C ILE A 356 -30.43 7.71 10.98
N MET A 357 -31.66 7.21 11.01
CA MET A 357 -32.89 8.00 10.97
C MET A 357 -33.83 7.58 12.10
N THR A 358 -34.63 8.54 12.54
CA THR A 358 -35.67 8.42 13.58
C THR A 358 -37.05 8.64 12.96
N CYS A 359 -38.11 8.20 13.62
CA CYS A 359 -39.46 8.59 13.23
C CYS A 359 -39.89 9.86 13.99
N GLU A 360 -40.51 10.83 13.29
CA GLU A 360 -41.34 11.85 13.92
C GLU A 360 -42.64 12.02 13.10
N ALA A 361 -43.80 11.83 13.75
CA ALA A 361 -45.13 12.02 13.16
C ALA A 361 -45.38 11.18 11.89
N GLY A 362 -44.95 9.92 11.91
CA GLY A 362 -45.09 8.98 10.79
C GLY A 362 -44.14 9.20 9.61
N GLU A 363 -43.19 10.14 9.69
CA GLU A 363 -42.16 10.36 8.68
C GLU A 363 -40.77 9.98 9.22
N TRP A 364 -39.98 9.25 8.42
CA TRP A 364 -38.58 8.93 8.76
C TRP A 364 -37.65 10.09 8.40
N GLY A 365 -36.71 10.41 9.29
CA GLY A 365 -35.74 11.49 9.11
C GLY A 365 -34.88 11.75 10.35
N SER A 366 -34.08 12.81 10.31
CA SER A 366 -33.20 13.21 11.42
C SER A 366 -33.14 14.73 11.59
N TYR A 367 -32.70 15.19 12.77
CA TYR A 367 -32.66 16.61 13.13
C TYR A 367 -31.38 17.30 12.64
N ILE A 368 -31.52 18.48 12.02
CA ILE A 368 -30.43 19.41 11.72
C ILE A 368 -30.76 20.76 12.39
N ASP A 369 -29.86 21.30 13.22
CA ASP A 369 -30.02 22.60 13.89
C ASP A 369 -31.39 22.77 14.63
N ASP A 370 -31.80 21.75 15.40
CA ASP A 370 -33.11 21.64 16.07
C ASP A 370 -34.35 21.58 15.12
N GLU A 371 -34.17 21.35 13.80
CA GLU A 371 -35.26 21.19 12.82
C GLU A 371 -35.25 19.77 12.21
N PHE A 372 -36.37 19.04 12.29
CA PHE A 372 -36.50 17.70 11.67
C PHE A 372 -36.47 17.76 10.14
N LYS A 373 -35.75 16.84 9.50
CA LYS A 373 -35.64 16.73 8.05
C LYS A 373 -36.02 15.32 7.59
N VAL A 374 -37.16 15.24 6.90
CA VAL A 374 -37.67 14.03 6.25
C VAL A 374 -36.62 13.47 5.27
N SER A 375 -36.41 12.16 5.32
CA SER A 375 -35.42 11.42 4.52
C SER A 375 -33.96 11.89 4.68
N TYR A 376 -33.63 12.67 5.72
CA TYR A 376 -32.25 12.95 6.07
C TYR A 376 -31.66 11.82 6.92
N CYS A 377 -30.46 11.38 6.57
CA CYS A 377 -29.72 10.36 7.28
C CYS A 377 -28.58 11.00 8.09
N ASP A 378 -28.58 10.81 9.42
CA ASP A 378 -27.57 11.42 10.30
C ASP A 378 -26.35 10.51 10.43
N GLY A 379 -25.16 11.10 10.28
CA GLY A 379 -23.87 10.40 10.40
C GLY A 379 -23.51 9.46 9.25
N GLU A 380 -24.18 9.53 8.09
CA GLU A 380 -23.74 8.80 6.90
C GLU A 380 -22.47 9.41 6.27
N ILE A 381 -21.71 8.57 5.56
CA ILE A 381 -20.61 9.00 4.68
C ILE A 381 -20.88 8.38 3.30
N THR A 382 -21.00 9.23 2.29
CA THR A 382 -21.27 8.86 0.89
C THR A 382 -20.05 9.16 0.01
N PRO A 383 -19.97 8.60 -1.22
CA PRO A 383 -18.85 8.81 -2.13
C PRO A 383 -18.47 10.26 -2.34
N GLN A 384 -17.16 10.52 -2.34
CA GLN A 384 -16.58 11.84 -2.62
C GLN A 384 -15.81 11.82 -3.95
N GLU A 385 -15.07 12.88 -4.23
CA GLU A 385 -14.16 12.96 -5.38
C GLU A 385 -12.80 12.39 -4.92
N GLU A 386 -12.27 11.41 -5.64
CA GLU A 386 -11.07 10.67 -5.24
C GLU A 386 -9.86 11.61 -5.07
N ILE A 387 -9.13 11.46 -3.97
CA ILE A 387 -7.90 12.21 -3.68
C ILE A 387 -6.85 11.25 -3.14
N CYS A 388 -5.61 11.37 -3.61
CA CYS A 388 -4.59 10.35 -3.34
C CYS A 388 -4.08 10.44 -1.89
N ASN A 389 -4.73 9.72 -0.98
CA ASN A 389 -4.49 9.76 0.47
C ASN A 389 -4.37 8.36 1.13
N GLY A 390 -4.56 7.28 0.37
CA GLY A 390 -4.53 5.90 0.89
C GLY A 390 -5.84 5.46 1.54
N LEU A 391 -6.97 6.10 1.20
CA LEU A 391 -8.34 5.71 1.52
C LEU A 391 -9.18 5.76 0.23
N ASP A 392 -10.01 4.75 0.03
CA ASP A 392 -11.04 4.70 -1.02
C ASP A 392 -12.15 5.74 -0.68
N ASP A 393 -11.98 7.00 -1.15
CA ASP A 393 -12.89 8.13 -0.90
C ASP A 393 -14.11 8.10 -1.83
N ASN A 394 -13.98 7.52 -3.04
CA ASN A 394 -15.12 7.33 -3.96
C ASN A 394 -15.95 6.05 -3.67
N CYS A 395 -15.42 5.15 -2.84
CA CYS A 395 -16.07 3.93 -2.35
C CYS A 395 -16.40 2.91 -3.47
N ASP A 396 -15.54 2.76 -4.49
CA ASP A 396 -15.75 1.81 -5.60
C ASP A 396 -15.12 0.42 -5.39
N GLY A 397 -14.22 0.27 -4.41
CA GLY A 397 -13.43 -0.94 -4.22
C GLY A 397 -11.91 -0.72 -4.25
N ILE A 398 -11.45 0.42 -4.76
CA ILE A 398 -10.04 0.70 -5.06
C ILE A 398 -9.56 1.87 -4.19
N THR A 399 -8.43 1.70 -3.49
CA THR A 399 -7.89 2.72 -2.57
C THR A 399 -7.42 3.99 -3.28
N ASP A 400 -6.77 3.86 -4.44
CA ASP A 400 -6.35 4.98 -5.28
C ASP A 400 -6.43 4.51 -6.75
N TYR A 401 -7.13 5.24 -7.64
CA TYR A 401 -7.35 4.78 -9.01
C TYR A 401 -6.11 4.96 -9.90
N GLY A 402 -5.30 3.91 -10.02
CA GLY A 402 -4.34 3.73 -11.13
C GLY A 402 -3.05 4.55 -11.08
N GLU A 403 -2.85 5.36 -10.05
CA GLU A 403 -1.58 6.02 -9.73
C GLU A 403 -1.07 5.48 -8.38
N GLU A 404 -0.16 4.51 -8.39
CA GLU A 404 0.57 4.14 -7.18
C GLU A 404 1.33 5.37 -6.68
N MET A 405 1.14 5.74 -5.40
CA MET A 405 1.93 6.80 -4.78
C MET A 405 3.42 6.49 -4.98
N LYS A 406 4.15 7.38 -5.65
CA LYS A 406 5.58 7.20 -5.90
C LYS A 406 6.33 7.35 -4.59
N GLU A 407 7.21 6.39 -4.27
CA GLU A 407 8.07 6.48 -3.09
C GLU A 407 8.76 7.85 -3.07
N THR A 408 8.47 8.62 -2.02
CA THR A 408 8.89 10.02 -1.92
C THR A 408 9.35 10.36 -0.50
N ASP A 409 10.50 11.03 -0.41
CA ASP A 409 11.03 11.57 0.84
C ASP A 409 10.72 13.06 0.94
N ILE A 410 10.04 13.48 2.00
CA ILE A 410 9.58 14.85 2.23
C ILE A 410 10.28 15.46 3.44
N LEU A 411 11.15 16.44 3.19
CA LEU A 411 11.95 17.11 4.20
C LEU A 411 11.48 18.56 4.45
N PHE A 412 10.91 18.80 5.63
CA PHE A 412 10.52 20.13 6.07
C PHE A 412 11.75 20.90 6.59
N VAL A 413 11.91 22.14 6.13
CA VAL A 413 12.98 23.07 6.53
C VAL A 413 12.32 24.33 7.07
N ILE A 414 12.11 24.34 8.39
CA ILE A 414 11.23 25.31 9.07
C ILE A 414 12.06 26.42 9.71
N ASP A 415 11.79 27.68 9.38
CA ASP A 415 12.24 28.81 10.18
C ASP A 415 11.59 28.75 11.57
N TRP A 416 12.41 28.71 12.63
CA TRP A 416 11.95 28.64 14.02
C TRP A 416 11.98 30.00 14.74
N SER A 417 11.91 31.09 13.98
CA SER A 417 11.99 32.45 14.52
C SER A 417 10.83 32.81 15.44
N GLY A 418 11.00 33.94 16.13
CA GLY A 418 9.93 34.60 16.87
C GLY A 418 8.87 35.27 15.97
N SER A 419 9.11 35.36 14.66
CA SER A 419 8.19 35.93 13.67
C SER A 419 7.11 34.91 13.32
N MET A 420 7.54 33.72 12.89
CA MET A 420 6.76 32.60 12.34
C MET A 420 5.79 31.89 13.31
N ASN A 421 5.56 32.39 14.54
CA ASN A 421 4.81 31.65 15.57
C ASN A 421 3.37 31.29 15.15
N ASP A 422 2.68 32.18 14.44
CA ASP A 422 1.28 31.97 14.02
C ASP A 422 1.23 31.08 12.76
N GLU A 423 2.19 31.24 11.86
CA GLU A 423 2.35 30.51 10.59
C GLU A 423 2.75 29.05 10.82
N ILE A 424 3.70 28.76 11.72
CA ILE A 424 4.02 27.38 12.12
C ILE A 424 2.82 26.73 12.81
N SER A 425 2.05 27.50 13.60
CA SER A 425 0.82 26.99 14.21
C SER A 425 -0.21 26.59 13.15
N ALA A 426 -0.30 27.31 12.03
CA ALA A 426 -1.13 26.94 10.89
C ALA A 426 -0.61 25.68 10.14
N VAL A 427 0.70 25.56 9.92
CA VAL A 427 1.34 24.35 9.36
C VAL A 427 0.99 23.11 10.19
N LEU A 428 1.04 23.20 11.53
CA LEU A 428 0.70 22.07 12.39
C LEU A 428 -0.76 21.67 12.31
N ILE A 429 -1.67 22.65 12.26
CA ILE A 429 -3.10 22.36 12.15
C ILE A 429 -3.37 21.67 10.81
N ALA A 430 -2.77 22.16 9.72
CA ALA A 430 -2.81 21.49 8.42
C ALA A 430 -2.26 20.06 8.46
N LEU A 431 -1.08 19.83 9.05
CA LEU A 431 -0.51 18.48 9.22
C LEU A 431 -1.39 17.55 10.09
N ASN A 432 -2.05 18.09 11.13
CA ASN A 432 -2.98 17.31 11.95
C ASN A 432 -4.33 17.07 11.25
N GLN A 433 -4.71 17.86 10.25
CA GLN A 433 -5.84 17.59 9.37
C GLN A 433 -5.48 16.51 8.34
N PHE A 434 -4.31 16.62 7.70
CA PHE A 434 -3.78 15.58 6.82
C PHE A 434 -3.69 14.22 7.54
N ALA A 435 -3.24 14.21 8.80
CA ALA A 435 -3.23 13.04 9.69
C ALA A 435 -4.60 12.40 10.01
N GLN A 436 -5.72 12.97 9.55
CA GLN A 436 -7.06 12.37 9.66
C GLN A 436 -7.54 11.74 8.34
N HIS A 437 -6.83 12.00 7.24
CA HIS A 437 -7.16 11.52 5.89
C HIS A 437 -6.04 10.66 5.27
N TYR A 438 -4.80 10.75 5.76
CA TYR A 438 -3.69 9.93 5.27
C TYR A 438 -3.56 8.61 6.04
N SER A 439 -3.58 7.49 5.30
CA SER A 439 -3.20 6.17 5.83
C SER A 439 -1.67 6.07 5.95
N ASP A 440 -1.15 5.47 7.04
CA ASP A 440 0.30 5.37 7.34
C ASP A 440 1.02 4.36 6.39
N GLU A 441 1.14 4.71 5.10
CA GLU A 441 1.92 3.95 4.10
C GLU A 441 3.43 4.19 4.21
N ASP A 442 4.24 3.13 4.05
CA ASP A 442 5.71 3.17 4.04
C ASP A 442 6.29 3.97 2.85
N VAL A 443 5.44 4.28 1.87
CA VAL A 443 5.74 5.02 0.63
C VAL A 443 6.26 6.44 0.90
N LEU A 444 5.64 7.20 1.81
CA LEU A 444 6.03 8.59 2.12
C LEU A 444 6.82 8.66 3.44
N GLN A 445 8.07 9.12 3.38
CA GLN A 445 8.90 9.34 4.57
C GLN A 445 9.13 10.81 4.85
N TRP A 446 9.00 11.20 6.12
CA TRP A 446 8.88 12.57 6.56
C TRP A 446 9.98 12.95 7.55
N GLY A 447 10.64 14.09 7.32
CA GLY A 447 11.72 14.61 8.15
C GLY A 447 11.57 16.11 8.45
N VAL A 448 12.22 16.60 9.50
CA VAL A 448 12.25 18.02 9.82
C VAL A 448 13.60 18.52 10.31
N ILE A 449 14.16 19.48 9.57
CA ILE A 449 15.18 20.40 10.04
C ILE A 449 14.49 21.69 10.49
N ARG A 450 14.94 22.27 11.61
CA ARG A 450 14.50 23.61 12.04
C ARG A 450 15.66 24.45 12.53
N GLY A 451 15.51 25.76 12.37
CA GLY A 451 16.43 26.75 12.93
C GLY A 451 15.97 28.16 12.55
N PRO A 452 16.42 29.20 13.26
CA PRO A 452 17.43 29.19 14.32
C PRO A 452 16.86 28.79 15.69
N ILE A 453 17.50 27.86 16.39
CA ILE A 453 17.18 27.55 17.80
C ILE A 453 18.16 28.28 18.72
N ALA A 454 17.65 28.98 19.73
CA ALA A 454 18.48 29.59 20.77
C ALA A 454 18.91 28.57 21.84
N ASP A 455 20.22 28.37 22.05
CA ASP A 455 20.79 27.42 23.03
C ASP A 455 20.34 27.70 24.49
N LYS A 456 20.02 28.97 24.82
CA LYS A 456 19.56 29.39 26.17
C LYS A 456 18.61 30.58 26.09
N MET A 457 17.67 30.66 27.03
CA MET A 457 16.68 31.76 27.23
C MET A 457 17.26 33.19 27.42
N SER A 458 18.56 33.41 27.20
CA SER A 458 19.23 34.71 27.39
C SER A 458 20.55 34.84 26.60
N ALA A 459 20.83 33.94 25.65
CA ALA A 459 22.07 33.93 24.87
C ALA A 459 21.79 34.30 23.40
N PRO A 460 22.63 35.13 22.74
CA PRO A 460 22.55 35.42 21.31
C PRO A 460 23.18 34.28 20.47
N ASP A 461 23.01 33.04 20.95
CA ASP A 461 23.75 31.87 20.51
C ASP A 461 22.78 30.89 19.85
N GLU A 462 22.72 30.93 18.52
CA GLU A 462 21.72 30.26 17.68
C GLU A 462 22.35 29.06 16.94
N TYR A 463 21.59 27.97 16.72
CA TYR A 463 22.05 26.77 15.99
C TYR A 463 20.95 26.16 15.11
N LEU A 464 21.37 25.29 14.18
CA LEU A 464 20.50 24.47 13.34
C LEU A 464 20.32 23.08 13.96
N GLU A 465 19.10 22.54 13.93
CA GLU A 465 18.78 21.22 14.47
C GLU A 465 18.04 20.36 13.44
N LEU A 466 18.64 19.21 13.10
CA LEU A 466 17.91 18.08 12.53
C LEU A 466 17.09 17.46 13.67
N THR A 467 15.80 17.79 13.68
CA THR A 467 14.89 17.45 14.79
C THR A 467 14.30 16.06 14.60
N HIS A 468 13.99 15.71 13.35
CA HIS A 468 13.55 14.38 12.95
C HIS A 468 14.20 14.04 11.61
N ASN A 469 14.70 12.81 11.45
CA ASN A 469 15.16 12.30 10.16
C ASN A 469 14.03 11.50 9.49
N LEU A 470 14.17 11.15 8.22
CA LEU A 470 13.09 10.54 7.43
C LEU A 470 12.61 9.21 8.07
N SER A 471 11.29 9.14 8.31
CA SER A 471 10.56 7.95 8.80
C SER A 471 9.11 7.97 8.31
N GLY A 472 8.36 6.89 8.53
CA GLY A 472 6.89 6.89 8.41
C GLY A 472 6.21 8.00 9.21
N PHE A 473 5.00 8.37 8.80
CA PHE A 473 4.33 9.61 9.19
C PHE A 473 3.93 9.67 10.67
N SER A 474 3.47 8.55 11.27
CA SER A 474 3.19 8.44 12.72
C SER A 474 4.35 8.92 13.63
N ASP A 475 5.58 8.54 13.32
CA ASP A 475 6.77 8.92 14.11
C ASP A 475 7.13 10.39 13.90
N PHE A 476 7.00 10.89 12.66
CA PHE A 476 7.19 12.30 12.32
C PHE A 476 6.17 13.20 13.02
N LEU A 477 4.88 12.86 12.97
CA LEU A 477 3.81 13.61 13.62
C LEU A 477 3.99 13.61 15.15
N SER A 478 4.40 12.47 15.73
CA SER A 478 4.75 12.37 17.15
C SER A 478 5.93 13.26 17.53
N SER A 479 6.95 13.36 16.66
CA SER A 479 8.11 14.23 16.83
C SER A 479 7.71 15.71 16.75
N MET A 480 6.93 16.09 15.75
CA MET A 480 6.39 17.44 15.55
C MET A 480 5.48 17.88 16.72
N ALA A 481 4.58 17.03 17.19
CA ALA A 481 3.70 17.31 18.32
C ALA A 481 4.46 17.48 19.66
N ALA A 482 5.68 16.93 19.78
CA ALA A 482 6.53 17.09 20.97
C ALA A 482 7.27 18.44 21.02
N LEU A 483 7.27 19.23 19.96
CA LEU A 483 8.00 20.49 19.89
C LEU A 483 7.27 21.62 20.64
N ASN A 484 8.01 22.46 21.36
CA ASN A 484 7.45 23.65 22.00
C ASN A 484 7.49 24.84 21.03
N PHE A 485 6.38 25.07 20.33
CA PHE A 485 6.25 26.08 19.28
C PHE A 485 6.28 27.54 19.73
N VAL A 486 6.16 27.83 21.03
CA VAL A 486 6.17 29.22 21.54
C VAL A 486 7.61 29.76 21.59
N SER A 487 8.10 30.26 20.45
CA SER A 487 9.42 30.90 20.33
C SER A 487 9.39 32.28 21.00
N THR A 488 9.62 32.29 22.32
CA THR A 488 9.61 33.52 23.16
C THR A 488 10.83 34.44 22.97
N ILE A 489 11.64 34.21 21.93
CA ILE A 489 12.95 34.83 21.72
C ILE A 489 13.02 35.32 20.28
N GLY A 490 13.29 36.61 20.09
CA GLY A 490 13.63 37.16 18.77
C GLY A 490 15.05 36.75 18.38
N THR A 491 15.15 35.64 17.64
CA THR A 491 16.33 35.20 16.89
C THR A 491 16.59 36.08 15.68
N THR A 492 17.75 35.95 15.03
CA THR A 492 18.16 36.82 13.89
C THR A 492 19.15 36.17 12.90
N MET A 493 19.36 34.86 12.97
CA MET A 493 20.36 34.13 12.17
C MET A 493 19.72 32.93 11.43
N GLU A 494 18.69 33.18 10.63
CA GLU A 494 17.98 32.16 9.81
C GLU A 494 18.96 31.43 8.87
N MET A 495 19.50 30.30 9.32
CA MET A 495 20.51 29.52 8.60
C MET A 495 19.89 28.48 7.66
N LEU A 496 18.74 28.80 7.06
CA LEU A 496 17.98 27.89 6.20
C LEU A 496 18.64 27.63 4.84
N LEU A 497 19.40 28.58 4.28
CA LEU A 497 20.20 28.30 3.08
C LEU A 497 21.32 27.30 3.39
N ASP A 498 21.83 27.30 4.61
CA ASP A 498 22.76 26.26 5.08
C ASP A 498 22.03 24.94 5.36
N ALA A 499 20.78 24.97 5.85
CA ALA A 499 19.96 23.77 6.08
C ALA A 499 19.69 22.98 4.80
N VAL A 500 19.24 23.66 3.73
CA VAL A 500 19.03 23.04 2.41
C VAL A 500 20.37 22.58 1.81
N TYR A 501 21.47 23.30 2.06
CA TYR A 501 22.80 22.89 1.62
C TYR A 501 23.29 21.60 2.31
N LEU A 502 23.04 21.47 3.61
CA LEU A 502 23.42 20.28 4.38
C LEU A 502 22.51 19.09 4.05
N SER A 503 21.21 19.30 3.80
CA SER A 503 20.30 18.20 3.46
C SER A 503 20.66 17.51 2.15
N ILE A 504 21.11 18.24 1.12
CA ILE A 504 21.53 17.63 -0.16
C ILE A 504 22.97 17.08 -0.13
N SER A 505 23.73 17.30 0.95
CA SER A 505 25.19 17.15 0.95
C SER A 505 25.72 15.73 0.72
N ASN A 506 24.89 14.70 0.96
CA ASN A 506 25.18 13.30 0.69
C ASN A 506 24.59 12.76 -0.62
N ILE A 507 23.73 13.52 -1.31
CA ILE A 507 23.02 13.08 -2.53
C ILE A 507 23.36 13.91 -3.78
N THR A 508 23.88 15.13 -3.65
CA THR A 508 24.27 15.96 -4.80
C THR A 508 25.59 15.49 -5.43
N THR A 509 25.61 15.38 -6.76
CA THR A 509 26.82 15.04 -7.52
C THR A 509 27.79 16.23 -7.68
N SER A 510 27.35 17.45 -7.35
CA SER A 510 28.10 18.70 -7.62
C SER A 510 28.19 19.62 -6.39
N LEU A 511 28.52 19.06 -5.22
CA LEU A 511 28.67 19.83 -3.98
C LEU A 511 29.72 20.96 -4.12
N PRO A 512 29.36 22.25 -3.95
CA PRO A 512 30.28 23.37 -4.22
C PRO A 512 31.50 23.47 -3.30
N ILE A 513 31.39 22.99 -2.06
CA ILE A 513 32.42 23.01 -1.01
C ILE A 513 32.26 21.73 -0.16
N PRO A 514 33.30 20.91 0.03
CA PRO A 514 33.22 19.74 0.90
C PRO A 514 32.81 20.11 2.34
N ILE A 515 32.00 19.27 2.99
CA ILE A 515 31.56 19.51 4.38
C ILE A 515 32.74 19.60 5.36
N GLU A 516 33.85 18.91 5.07
CA GLU A 516 35.10 18.98 5.86
C GLU A 516 35.87 20.31 5.75
N ASP A 517 35.60 21.13 4.72
CA ASP A 517 36.17 22.48 4.55
C ASP A 517 35.28 23.60 5.15
N LEU A 518 34.09 23.24 5.67
CA LEU A 518 33.09 24.18 6.18
C LEU A 518 33.14 24.32 7.71
N GLY A 519 32.74 25.49 8.21
CA GLY A 519 32.53 25.71 9.64
C GLY A 519 31.63 26.91 9.93
N TRP A 520 30.81 26.80 10.97
CA TRP A 520 29.87 27.86 11.37
C TRP A 520 30.57 29.18 11.74
N ARG A 521 30.07 30.32 11.26
CA ARG A 521 30.68 31.65 11.42
C ARG A 521 30.97 32.04 12.86
N GLY A 522 30.10 31.71 13.81
CA GLY A 522 30.32 32.00 15.23
C GLY A 522 31.38 31.10 15.87
N VAL A 523 31.62 29.90 15.33
CA VAL A 523 32.69 28.98 15.75
C VAL A 523 34.04 29.41 15.17
N VAL A 524 34.12 29.67 13.86
CA VAL A 524 35.39 30.02 13.18
C VAL A 524 35.81 31.49 13.38
N ASN A 525 34.87 32.39 13.65
CA ASN A 525 35.15 33.80 13.94
C ASN A 525 34.29 34.36 15.10
N PRO A 526 34.55 33.96 16.36
CA PRO A 526 33.79 34.40 17.54
C PRO A 526 33.91 35.91 17.88
N GLY A 527 34.66 36.68 17.08
CA GLY A 527 34.83 38.13 17.22
C GLY A 527 34.08 38.96 16.18
N GLY A 528 33.25 38.32 15.34
CA GLY A 528 32.47 39.00 14.31
C GLY A 528 31.36 39.91 14.87
N TYR A 529 30.93 40.88 14.06
CA TYR A 529 29.68 41.61 14.32
C TYR A 529 28.48 40.71 13.97
N GLY A 530 27.55 40.52 14.91
CA GLY A 530 26.40 39.61 14.77
C GLY A 530 26.86 38.18 14.54
N SER A 531 27.44 37.53 15.54
CA SER A 531 28.17 36.25 15.35
C SER A 531 28.33 35.43 16.64
N VAL A 532 27.29 34.66 17.01
CA VAL A 532 27.45 33.47 17.89
C VAL A 532 26.66 32.26 17.36
N VAL A 533 26.58 32.10 16.04
CA VAL A 533 26.08 30.85 15.43
C VAL A 533 26.97 29.69 15.88
N LYS A 534 26.35 28.69 16.49
CA LYS A 534 26.99 27.52 17.11
C LYS A 534 27.13 26.37 16.13
N GLU A 535 27.80 25.31 16.61
CA GLU A 535 27.74 24.00 15.99
C GLU A 535 26.29 23.50 15.92
N SER A 536 25.94 22.81 14.84
CA SER A 536 24.61 22.24 14.63
C SER A 536 24.38 21.01 15.53
N SER A 537 23.11 20.58 15.60
CA SER A 537 22.72 19.30 16.22
C SER A 537 22.09 18.40 15.13
N PRO A 538 22.76 17.32 14.69
CA PRO A 538 24.11 16.90 15.03
C PRO A 538 25.20 17.83 14.42
N PRO A 539 26.50 17.67 14.79
CA PRO A 539 27.58 18.49 14.23
C PRO A 539 27.74 18.31 12.72
N LEU A 540 28.31 19.31 12.02
CA LEU A 540 28.39 19.33 10.53
C LEU A 540 28.82 18.02 9.86
N ALA A 541 29.83 17.32 10.39
CA ALA A 541 30.32 16.06 9.80
C ALA A 541 29.31 14.90 9.85
N ASP A 542 28.37 14.96 10.78
CA ASP A 542 27.33 13.98 11.06
C ASP A 542 25.92 14.47 10.63
N PHE A 543 25.79 15.71 10.13
CA PHE A 543 24.53 16.29 9.68
C PHE A 543 24.15 15.73 8.30
N LYS A 544 23.44 14.61 8.29
CA LYS A 544 23.06 13.87 7.09
C LYS A 544 21.62 13.39 7.17
N ILE A 545 20.92 13.53 6.06
CA ILE A 545 19.55 13.05 5.89
C ILE A 545 19.61 11.63 5.33
N ASN A 546 18.81 10.72 5.89
CA ASN A 546 18.72 9.31 5.48
C ASN A 546 17.83 9.11 4.25
N TRP A 547 18.02 9.95 3.22
CA TRP A 547 17.36 9.83 1.93
C TRP A 547 17.44 8.38 1.41
N ARG A 548 16.31 7.81 1.00
CA ARG A 548 16.28 6.51 0.32
C ARG A 548 16.97 6.61 -1.04
N GLU A 549 17.58 5.51 -1.48
CA GLU A 549 18.06 5.39 -2.86
C GLU A 549 16.84 5.22 -3.78
N ASP A 550 16.96 5.74 -5.01
CA ASP A 550 15.94 5.70 -6.08
C ASP A 550 14.46 6.06 -5.79
N VAL A 551 14.19 6.82 -4.73
CA VAL A 551 12.92 7.55 -4.49
C VAL A 551 12.93 8.99 -5.03
N ASP A 552 11.76 9.62 -5.19
CA ASP A 552 11.64 11.07 -5.42
C ASP A 552 11.88 11.86 -4.12
N LYS A 553 12.38 13.10 -4.25
CA LYS A 553 12.94 13.86 -3.10
C LYS A 553 12.43 15.29 -3.08
N VAL A 554 11.79 15.66 -1.99
CA VAL A 554 11.05 16.91 -1.83
C VAL A 554 11.59 17.66 -0.63
N ILE A 555 11.99 18.91 -0.82
CA ILE A 555 12.34 19.83 0.27
C ILE A 555 11.30 20.94 0.32
N ILE A 556 10.69 21.18 1.48
CA ILE A 556 9.70 22.25 1.68
C ILE A 556 10.24 23.25 2.71
N VAL A 557 10.54 24.48 2.26
CA VAL A 557 11.11 25.54 3.12
C VAL A 557 10.02 26.54 3.55
N PHE A 558 9.90 26.81 4.85
CA PHE A 558 8.96 27.80 5.40
C PHE A 558 9.72 28.96 6.05
N SER A 559 9.54 30.21 5.61
CA SER A 559 10.24 31.38 6.19
C SER A 559 9.60 32.73 5.84
N ASP A 560 9.56 33.66 6.80
CA ASP A 560 9.28 35.09 6.57
C ASP A 560 10.55 35.96 6.46
N GLU A 561 11.67 35.37 6.02
CA GLU A 561 12.87 36.10 5.60
C GLU A 561 13.48 35.61 4.28
N ARG A 562 14.47 36.39 3.81
CA ARG A 562 15.32 36.07 2.66
C ARG A 562 16.31 34.93 2.95
N PRO A 563 16.74 34.15 1.94
CA PRO A 563 17.74 33.11 2.12
C PRO A 563 19.08 33.67 2.66
N GLN A 564 19.63 33.02 3.68
CA GLN A 564 20.81 33.45 4.41
C GLN A 564 21.73 32.27 4.76
N SER A 565 23.04 32.49 4.61
CA SER A 565 24.10 31.53 4.92
C SER A 565 25.07 32.09 5.96
N TYR A 566 25.35 31.27 6.97
CA TYR A 566 26.21 31.49 8.12
C TYR A 566 27.34 30.46 8.21
N LEU A 567 27.42 29.52 7.27
CA LEU A 567 28.63 28.72 7.03
C LEU A 567 29.81 29.59 6.53
N VAL A 568 31.02 29.07 6.69
CA VAL A 568 32.27 29.68 6.22
C VAL A 568 33.15 28.59 5.58
N PRO A 569 33.57 28.74 4.29
CA PRO A 569 33.19 29.81 3.37
C PRO A 569 31.68 29.89 3.12
N GLN A 570 31.17 31.11 2.89
CA GLN A 570 29.73 31.35 2.78
C GLN A 570 29.15 30.71 1.52
N ILE A 571 28.05 29.98 1.65
CA ILE A 571 27.32 29.41 0.52
C ILE A 571 26.61 30.55 -0.24
N THR A 572 26.88 30.65 -1.54
CA THR A 572 26.18 31.57 -2.44
C THR A 572 24.96 30.88 -3.04
N LYS A 573 23.81 31.56 -3.06
CA LYS A 573 22.55 31.09 -3.67
C LYS A 573 22.74 30.28 -4.95
N SER A 574 23.33 30.88 -5.98
CA SER A 574 23.52 30.26 -7.30
C SER A 574 24.44 29.03 -7.32
N ALA A 575 25.16 28.76 -6.23
CA ALA A 575 25.95 27.53 -6.08
C ALA A 575 25.13 26.42 -5.39
N LEU A 576 24.22 26.76 -4.47
CA LEU A 576 23.22 25.82 -3.97
C LEU A 576 22.23 25.44 -5.09
N GLU A 577 21.72 26.43 -5.82
CA GLU A 577 20.83 26.27 -6.98
C GLU A 577 21.40 25.28 -8.00
N ALA A 578 22.66 25.45 -8.41
CA ALA A 578 23.37 24.52 -9.29
C ALA A 578 23.60 23.12 -8.69
N ALA A 579 23.74 23.01 -7.36
CA ALA A 579 23.89 21.73 -6.67
C ALA A 579 22.55 20.98 -6.55
N MET A 580 21.44 21.69 -6.34
CA MET A 580 20.09 21.11 -6.34
C MET A 580 19.72 20.60 -7.74
N ILE A 581 19.96 21.39 -8.79
CA ILE A 581 19.77 20.96 -10.20
C ILE A 581 20.65 19.75 -10.56
N ALA A 582 21.81 19.59 -9.91
CA ALA A 582 22.71 18.45 -10.07
C ALA A 582 22.44 17.28 -9.09
N THR A 583 21.30 17.30 -8.40
CA THR A 583 20.80 16.22 -7.55
C THR A 583 19.64 15.53 -8.29
N PRO A 584 19.73 14.22 -8.58
CA PRO A 584 18.64 13.50 -9.25
C PRO A 584 17.33 13.58 -8.44
N ARG A 585 16.21 13.76 -9.14
CA ARG A 585 14.84 13.68 -8.58
C ARG A 585 14.60 14.56 -7.34
N LEU A 586 15.19 15.76 -7.32
CA LEU A 586 15.02 16.73 -6.23
C LEU A 586 14.13 17.92 -6.66
N LYS A 587 12.92 18.03 -6.10
CA LYS A 587 12.08 19.24 -6.16
C LYS A 587 12.24 20.07 -4.86
N LEU A 588 12.29 21.40 -4.99
CA LEU A 588 12.24 22.36 -3.90
C LEU A 588 10.92 23.14 -3.97
N TYR A 589 10.16 23.14 -2.88
CA TYR A 589 9.00 24.00 -2.68
C TYR A 589 9.29 25.02 -1.57
N THR A 590 8.69 26.20 -1.67
CA THR A 590 8.93 27.29 -0.71
C THR A 590 7.61 27.93 -0.29
N PHE A 591 7.42 28.13 1.01
CA PHE A 591 6.38 28.97 1.57
C PHE A 591 7.04 30.26 2.06
N SER A 592 6.99 31.30 1.21
CA SER A 592 7.65 32.57 1.48
C SER A 592 6.61 33.70 1.67
N ALA A 593 6.89 34.65 2.58
CA ALA A 593 5.94 35.76 2.78
C ALA A 593 5.95 36.76 1.61
N TYR A 594 7.07 36.90 0.88
CA TYR A 594 7.15 37.68 -0.36
C TYR A 594 8.17 37.12 -1.38
N SER A 595 7.74 36.96 -2.63
CA SER A 595 8.59 36.51 -3.76
C SER A 595 9.85 37.35 -4.02
N PHE A 596 9.89 38.64 -3.65
CA PHE A 596 11.10 39.46 -3.84
C PHE A 596 12.30 39.03 -2.96
N TRP A 597 12.13 38.04 -2.09
CA TRP A 597 13.21 37.36 -1.37
C TRP A 597 13.89 36.24 -2.16
N THR A 598 13.39 35.90 -3.35
CA THR A 598 14.06 35.02 -4.32
C THR A 598 14.13 33.53 -3.92
N TRP A 599 13.26 33.10 -3.01
CA TRP A 599 13.01 31.67 -2.73
C TRP A 599 12.35 31.00 -3.95
N ASP A 600 11.36 31.68 -4.54
CA ASP A 600 10.71 31.35 -5.81
C ASP A 600 11.67 31.03 -6.96
N GLU A 601 12.69 31.85 -7.19
CA GLU A 601 13.71 31.63 -8.20
C GLU A 601 14.44 30.27 -8.02
N MET A 602 14.56 29.74 -6.79
CA MET A 602 15.17 28.43 -6.54
C MET A 602 14.17 27.28 -6.65
N ALA A 603 12.94 27.46 -6.17
CA ALA A 603 11.88 26.47 -6.30
C ALA A 603 11.65 26.14 -7.79
N ILE A 604 11.39 27.17 -8.59
CA ILE A 604 11.18 27.09 -10.04
C ILE A 604 12.42 26.49 -10.76
N ALA A 605 13.64 26.79 -10.30
CA ALA A 605 14.85 26.23 -10.88
C ALA A 605 15.01 24.70 -10.70
N THR A 606 14.30 24.11 -9.72
CA THR A 606 14.23 22.66 -9.49
C THR A 606 12.97 21.99 -10.05
N GLY A 607 12.07 22.77 -10.67
CA GLY A 607 10.76 22.29 -11.12
C GLY A 607 9.67 22.29 -10.04
N GLY A 608 9.96 22.77 -8.82
CA GLY A 608 8.95 23.01 -7.78
C GLY A 608 8.41 24.44 -7.78
N LYS A 609 7.68 24.80 -6.71
CA LYS A 609 6.80 25.98 -6.66
C LYS A 609 6.91 26.81 -5.37
N ASP A 610 6.69 28.12 -5.47
CA ASP A 610 6.55 29.04 -4.33
C ASP A 610 5.07 29.29 -4.02
N PHE A 611 4.72 29.15 -2.75
CA PHE A 611 3.41 29.36 -2.16
C PHE A 611 3.45 30.56 -1.21
N GLN A 612 2.33 31.28 -1.14
CA GLN A 612 2.19 32.40 -0.22
C GLN A 612 2.13 31.87 1.21
N LEU A 613 3.15 32.18 2.02
CA LEU A 613 3.09 31.91 3.46
C LEU A 613 1.91 32.66 4.09
N THR A 614 1.12 31.96 4.90
CA THR A 614 -0.12 32.44 5.53
C THR A 614 -0.34 31.76 6.89
N ASN A 615 -1.07 32.44 7.79
CA ASN A 615 -1.45 31.90 9.10
C ASN A 615 -2.89 31.38 9.15
N ASN A 616 -3.54 31.22 7.99
CA ASN A 616 -4.80 30.50 7.85
C ASN A 616 -4.53 28.99 7.66
N PRO A 617 -4.90 28.11 8.61
CA PRO A 617 -4.66 26.67 8.49
C PRO A 617 -5.28 26.04 7.24
N THR A 618 -6.44 26.51 6.78
CA THR A 618 -7.10 25.96 5.59
C THR A 618 -6.38 26.33 4.30
N GLU A 619 -5.79 27.53 4.23
CA GLU A 619 -4.94 27.89 3.08
C GLU A 619 -3.64 27.08 3.08
N MET A 620 -3.01 26.91 4.25
CA MET A 620 -1.82 26.06 4.41
C MET A 620 -2.10 24.59 4.09
N TYR A 621 -3.26 24.06 4.50
CA TYR A 621 -3.69 22.70 4.16
C TYR A 621 -3.83 22.52 2.65
N ASN A 622 -4.63 23.37 1.99
CA ASN A 622 -4.83 23.28 0.55
C ASN A 622 -3.52 23.40 -0.24
N SER A 623 -2.60 24.27 0.18
CA SER A 623 -1.28 24.43 -0.45
C SER A 623 -0.30 23.29 -0.14
N LEU A 624 -0.53 22.50 0.91
CA LEU A 624 0.22 21.26 1.16
C LEU A 624 -0.37 20.08 0.37
N MET A 625 -1.70 20.01 0.24
CA MET A 625 -2.33 19.00 -0.62
C MET A 625 -1.92 19.20 -2.08
N GLU A 626 -1.92 20.45 -2.58
CA GLU A 626 -1.47 20.77 -3.95
C GLU A 626 0.00 20.35 -4.24
N ILE A 627 0.83 20.11 -3.21
CA ILE A 627 2.18 19.54 -3.37
C ILE A 627 2.13 18.00 -3.44
N LEU A 628 1.25 17.36 -2.64
CA LEU A 628 1.05 15.91 -2.65
C LEU A 628 0.34 15.45 -3.92
N ASP A 629 -0.67 16.18 -4.39
CA ASP A 629 -1.32 15.97 -5.69
C ASP A 629 -0.26 15.97 -6.83
N GLU A 630 0.72 16.89 -6.78
CA GLU A 630 1.83 17.01 -7.74
C GLU A 630 3.00 16.02 -7.51
N ILE A 631 2.85 15.12 -6.53
CA ILE A 631 3.76 13.99 -6.25
C ILE A 631 3.10 12.67 -6.69
N CYS A 632 1.80 12.52 -6.47
CA CYS A 632 1.04 11.34 -6.87
C CYS A 632 0.81 11.32 -8.40
N MET A 633 0.36 12.45 -8.97
CA MET A 633 0.07 12.54 -10.41
C MET A 633 1.33 12.34 -11.27
N GLU A 634 1.21 11.54 -12.32
CA GLU A 634 2.14 11.60 -13.46
C GLU A 634 2.19 13.04 -14.03
N PRO A 635 3.37 13.56 -14.40
CA PRO A 635 3.45 14.84 -15.09
C PRO A 635 2.82 14.71 -16.48
N ASP A 636 1.57 15.19 -16.60
CA ASP A 636 0.73 15.30 -17.80
C ASP A 636 1.53 15.23 -19.13
N ASP A 637 1.40 14.11 -19.86
CA ASP A 637 2.15 13.84 -21.09
C ASP A 637 1.67 14.80 -22.21
N GLU A 638 2.36 15.96 -22.34
CA GLU A 638 1.88 17.18 -23.02
C GLU A 638 1.19 16.96 -24.39
N GLN A 639 -0.12 17.26 -24.49
CA GLN A 639 -0.93 17.20 -25.74
C GLN A 639 -1.43 18.57 -26.26
#